data_AF-A0A511KGF3-F1
#
_entry.id   AF-A0A511KGF3-F1
#
_cell.length_a   1.000
_cell.length_b   1.000
_cell.length_c   1.000
_cell.angle_alpha   90.00
_cell.angle_beta   90.00
_cell.angle_gamma   90.00
#
_symmetry.space_group_name_H-M   'P 1'
#
loop_
_entity.id
_entity.type
_entity.pdbx_description
1 polymer ?
#
loop_
_entity_poly.entity_id
_entity_poly.type
_entity_poly.pdbx_seq_one_letter_code
_entity_poly.pdbx_strand_id
1 'polypeptide(L)'
;MRALSILAPLSYIGFLVSSLWLFSKIYRRRQANKPPVEPWFPHHKSRDIYVSLLSLDPPPPRPILVAALLRRAMDDVKLIWSIRDAKTSLTTLLQRGQIGDDLWERFLLAEKELEAEIVEVVGEANTFEPGYGQKIFNIASDMVSHERWKEVYKDIGKKREEENAKLASGIPSAAVLAPNPYLTPSSLTLAPSNPLPAAGTTPTPPAASTLVDASTPAPTSTPGPAPIEKTDLTSPPPSRDTTPAPKPVLAGAEEAVAHSGETTPRQAKQQVNGAGAAKEEQVNGAPSPTVTPPAAGGTPKSTPKPTPNKKKGKRKPAVKEKLSQVGPGDEASSADHSVLMDQIIMFGDSITQGAWVPAGTGATISHAYQRKLDVINRGFSGYNTVWGLEVLKQWLPRKHERLPKIRIFFVWFGANDACLPPSPQAVTLEEFKKNLNTIMDHVRSPASPHYSPSTQIVLITPPPVDADIRNAELASRDPPRVPDRDRKHTQAFAEAVKEVAREAMVPSVDVWTKITATAEQHDGGKLDRYLSDGLHLTAEGYRLVTEELAEVIIRQLPHLHWDRLEQRFPHWADFLTPEQRF
;
A
#
# COMPACT_ATOMS: atom_id res chain seq x y z
N MET A 1 6.18 78.22 42.54
CA MET A 1 5.92 76.87 41.99
C MET A 1 6.14 75.87 43.12
N ARG A 2 5.09 75.24 43.64
CA ARG A 2 5.23 74.18 44.66
C ARG A 2 5.66 72.90 43.93
N ALA A 3 6.85 72.40 44.22
CA ALA A 3 7.33 71.13 43.67
C ALA A 3 6.35 70.01 44.08
N LEU A 4 5.65 69.42 43.11
CA LEU A 4 4.84 68.24 43.39
C LEU A 4 5.77 67.10 43.81
N SER A 5 5.46 66.49 44.95
CA SER A 5 6.29 65.45 45.55
C SER A 5 6.37 64.22 44.64
N ILE A 6 7.58 63.93 44.16
CA ILE A 6 7.93 62.73 43.35
C ILE A 6 7.60 61.43 44.10
N LEU A 7 7.47 61.50 45.44
CA LEU A 7 7.17 60.37 46.31
C LEU A 7 5.77 59.78 46.05
N ALA A 8 4.78 60.61 45.72
CA ALA A 8 3.41 60.16 45.49
C ALA A 8 3.28 59.20 44.28
N PRO A 9 3.76 59.54 43.06
CA PRO A 9 3.72 58.62 41.93
C PRO A 9 4.62 57.38 42.13
N LEU A 10 5.78 57.51 42.79
CA LEU A 10 6.63 56.35 43.10
C LEU A 10 5.95 55.38 44.09
N SER A 11 5.25 55.90 45.10
CA SER A 11 4.49 55.07 46.05
C SER A 11 3.30 54.37 45.38
N TYR A 12 2.63 55.04 44.44
CA TYR A 12 1.55 54.46 43.65
C TYR A 12 2.04 53.32 42.74
N ILE A 13 3.16 53.51 42.04
CA ILE A 13 3.78 52.47 41.22
C ILE A 13 4.23 51.29 42.10
N GLY A 14 4.86 51.57 43.25
CA GLY A 14 5.27 50.53 44.20
C GLY A 14 4.09 49.70 44.69
N PHE A 15 2.97 50.33 45.02
CA PHE A 15 1.74 49.63 45.41
C PHE A 15 1.15 48.79 44.26
N LEU A 16 1.14 49.32 43.03
CA LEU A 16 0.62 48.62 41.85
C LEU A 16 1.48 47.38 41.53
N VAL A 17 2.80 47.49 41.57
CA VAL A 17 3.71 46.35 41.35
C VAL A 17 3.57 45.32 42.48
N SER A 18 3.47 45.77 43.73
CA SER A 18 3.33 44.88 44.89
C SER A 18 2.01 44.10 44.85
N SER A 19 0.91 44.77 44.49
CA SER A 19 -0.41 44.14 44.36
C SER A 19 -0.47 43.19 43.17
N LEU A 20 0.13 43.53 42.02
CA LEU A 20 0.24 42.64 40.88
C LEU A 20 1.10 41.41 41.19
N TRP A 21 2.21 41.58 41.92
CA TRP A 21 3.06 40.48 42.36
C TRP A 21 2.30 39.54 43.32
N LEU A 22 1.58 40.10 44.30
CA LEU A 22 0.78 39.32 45.24
C LEU A 22 -0.34 38.57 44.52
N PHE A 23 -1.03 39.22 43.58
CA PHE A 23 -2.03 38.58 42.73
C PHE A 23 -1.42 37.46 41.89
N SER A 24 -0.28 37.68 41.23
CA SER A 24 0.42 36.66 40.45
C SER A 24 0.83 35.46 41.31
N LYS A 25 1.32 35.70 42.53
CA LYS A 25 1.69 34.64 43.47
C LYS A 25 0.49 33.82 43.93
N ILE A 26 -0.62 34.48 44.27
CA ILE A 26 -1.86 33.80 44.68
C ILE A 26 -2.46 33.03 43.49
N TYR A 27 -2.46 33.62 42.30
CA TYR A 27 -2.97 33.01 41.08
C TYR A 27 -2.16 31.76 40.69
N ARG A 28 -0.82 31.85 40.67
CA ARG A 28 0.05 30.70 40.42
C ARG A 28 -0.11 29.61 41.47
N ARG A 29 -0.24 29.98 42.75
CA ARG A 29 -0.50 29.01 43.83
C ARG A 29 -1.86 28.33 43.69
N ARG A 30 -2.89 29.06 43.26
CA ARG A 30 -4.21 28.50 42.95
C ARG A 30 -4.19 27.61 41.71
N GLN A 31 -3.44 27.98 40.66
CA GLN A 31 -3.27 27.12 39.49
C GLN A 31 -2.52 25.82 39.83
N ALA A 32 -1.48 25.90 40.67
CA ALA A 32 -0.74 24.72 41.13
C ALA A 32 -1.58 23.79 42.04
N ASN A 33 -2.55 24.35 42.76
CA ASN A 33 -3.46 23.60 43.64
C ASN A 33 -4.79 23.22 42.96
N LYS A 34 -4.89 23.28 41.63
CA LYS A 34 -6.06 22.74 40.93
C LYS A 34 -6.19 21.24 41.26
N PRO A 35 -7.42 20.73 41.44
CA PRO A 35 -7.61 19.31 41.71
C PRO A 35 -6.97 18.48 40.58
N PRO A 36 -6.35 17.34 40.91
CA PRO A 36 -5.75 16.48 39.90
C PRO A 36 -6.81 16.10 38.88
N VAL A 37 -6.49 16.34 37.62
CA VAL A 37 -7.40 16.03 36.51
C VAL A 37 -7.46 14.51 36.37
N GLU A 38 -8.64 13.99 36.05
CA GLU A 38 -8.81 12.57 35.79
C GLU A 38 -7.83 12.12 34.68
N PRO A 39 -7.04 11.05 34.89
CA PRO A 39 -6.10 10.54 33.91
C PRO A 39 -6.81 10.18 32.60
N TRP A 40 -6.17 10.51 31.47
CA TRP A 40 -6.71 10.20 30.14
C TRP A 40 -6.75 8.69 29.88
N PHE A 41 -5.73 7.96 30.34
CA PHE A 41 -5.64 6.52 30.20
C PHE A 41 -6.01 5.78 31.48
N PRO A 42 -6.59 4.58 31.36
CA PRO A 42 -6.77 3.70 32.50
C PRO A 42 -5.41 3.22 33.03
N HIS A 43 -5.41 2.66 34.23
CA HIS A 43 -4.21 2.19 34.91
C HIS A 43 -3.41 1.17 34.06
N HIS A 44 -2.09 1.36 33.98
CA HIS A 44 -1.21 0.57 33.11
C HIS A 44 -0.78 -0.76 33.76
N LYS A 45 -1.67 -1.77 33.66
CA LYS A 45 -1.48 -3.08 34.31
C LYS A 45 -0.15 -3.77 33.99
N SER A 46 0.29 -3.72 32.72
CA SER A 46 1.52 -4.40 32.28
C SER A 46 2.78 -3.75 32.86
N ARG A 47 2.76 -2.43 33.10
CA ARG A 47 3.82 -1.74 33.84
C ARG A 47 3.83 -2.17 35.30
N ASP A 48 2.66 -2.19 35.93
CA ASP A 48 2.55 -2.55 37.35
C ASP A 48 3.03 -4.00 37.59
N ILE A 49 2.72 -4.92 36.67
CA ILE A 49 3.22 -6.30 36.69
C ILE A 49 4.75 -6.32 36.54
N TYR A 50 5.32 -5.58 35.59
CA TYR A 50 6.77 -5.52 35.40
C TYR A 50 7.49 -4.97 36.65
N VAL A 51 7.01 -3.86 37.20
CA VAL A 51 7.55 -3.26 38.43
C VAL A 51 7.40 -4.20 39.63
N SER A 52 6.28 -4.93 39.72
CA SER A 52 6.08 -5.95 40.76
C SER A 52 7.04 -7.13 40.59
N LEU A 53 7.35 -7.53 39.36
CA LEU A 53 8.33 -8.58 39.09
C LEU A 53 9.75 -8.14 39.46
N LEU A 54 10.08 -6.86 39.28
CA LEU A 54 11.37 -6.30 39.70
C LEU A 54 11.52 -6.23 41.23
N SER A 55 10.41 -6.12 41.98
CA SER A 55 10.43 -6.04 43.43
C SER A 55 10.39 -7.41 44.15
N LEU A 56 10.29 -8.52 43.40
CA LEU A 56 10.37 -9.87 43.96
C LEU A 56 11.80 -10.22 44.39
N ASP A 57 11.92 -10.89 45.54
CA ASP A 57 13.17 -11.47 46.03
C ASP A 57 13.00 -12.99 46.28
N PRO A 58 13.70 -13.88 45.55
CA PRO A 58 14.71 -13.59 44.53
C PRO A 58 14.10 -13.08 43.21
N PRO A 59 14.85 -12.29 42.41
CA PRO A 59 14.35 -11.75 41.14
C PRO A 59 14.06 -12.88 40.13
N PRO A 60 13.00 -12.73 39.32
CA PRO A 60 12.63 -13.76 38.35
C PRO A 60 13.70 -13.89 37.25
N PRO A 61 13.81 -15.08 36.63
CA PRO A 61 14.73 -15.33 35.53
C PRO A 61 14.62 -14.31 34.41
N ARG A 62 15.76 -13.90 33.82
CA ARG A 62 15.86 -12.91 32.73
C ARG A 62 14.82 -13.07 31.61
N PRO A 63 14.50 -14.28 31.10
CA PRO A 63 13.50 -14.42 30.05
C PRO A 63 12.10 -13.93 30.43
N ILE A 64 11.72 -14.06 31.71
CA ILE A 64 10.43 -13.61 32.22
C ILE A 64 10.38 -12.08 32.30
N LEU A 65 11.46 -11.45 32.75
CA LEU A 65 11.58 -9.99 32.78
C LEU A 65 11.55 -9.39 31.37
N VAL A 66 12.27 -10.00 30.43
CA VAL A 66 12.25 -9.57 29.02
C VAL A 66 10.85 -9.73 28.42
N ALA A 67 10.16 -10.85 28.69
CA ALA A 67 8.79 -11.05 28.23
C ALA A 67 7.79 -10.05 28.85
N ALA A 68 7.95 -9.73 30.14
CA ALA A 68 7.13 -8.75 30.83
C ALA A 68 7.37 -7.33 30.30
N LEU A 69 8.64 -6.95 30.07
CA LEU A 69 9.00 -5.67 29.45
C LEU A 69 8.45 -5.57 28.02
N LEU A 70 8.52 -6.64 27.25
CA LEU A 70 7.96 -6.68 25.90
C LEU A 70 6.42 -6.54 25.94
N ARG A 71 5.76 -7.14 26.95
CA ARG A 71 4.31 -6.98 27.13
C ARG A 71 3.92 -5.56 27.53
N ARG A 72 4.73 -4.90 28.37
CA ARG A 72 4.62 -3.46 28.68
C ARG A 72 4.72 -2.64 27.40
N ALA A 73 5.76 -2.85 26.60
CA ALA A 73 5.96 -2.16 25.32
C ALA A 73 4.82 -2.40 24.30
N MET A 74 4.23 -3.60 24.27
CA MET A 74 3.08 -3.89 23.42
C MET A 74 1.83 -3.09 23.82
N ASP A 75 1.61 -2.87 25.11
CA ASP A 75 0.49 -2.03 25.56
C ASP A 75 0.76 -0.55 25.30
N ASP A 76 2.00 -0.09 25.48
CA ASP A 76 2.42 1.27 25.10
C ASP A 76 2.19 1.53 23.60
N VAL A 77 2.50 0.57 22.72
CA VAL A 77 2.21 0.68 21.27
C VAL A 77 0.72 0.90 21.00
N LYS A 78 -0.16 0.19 21.71
CA LYS A 78 -1.62 0.38 21.55
C LYS A 78 -2.03 1.79 21.99
N LEU A 79 -1.44 2.30 23.07
CA LEU A 79 -1.68 3.67 23.54
C LEU A 79 -1.17 4.71 22.53
N ILE A 80 0.02 4.50 21.95
CA ILE A 80 0.58 5.36 20.90
C ILE A 80 -0.37 5.46 19.70
N TRP A 81 -0.91 4.33 19.23
CA TRP A 81 -1.89 4.33 18.13
C TRP A 81 -3.15 5.12 18.51
N SER A 82 -3.64 4.96 19.74
CA SER A 82 -4.82 5.68 20.21
C SER A 82 -4.61 7.20 20.28
N ILE A 83 -3.45 7.68 20.73
CA ILE A 83 -3.11 9.12 20.73
C ILE A 83 -3.04 9.63 19.31
N ARG A 84 -2.32 8.93 18.44
CA ARG A 84 -2.11 9.37 17.05
C ARG A 84 -3.45 9.52 16.32
N ASP A 85 -4.33 8.54 16.45
CA ASP A 85 -5.63 8.54 15.79
C ASP A 85 -6.54 9.64 16.37
N ALA A 86 -6.50 9.87 17.69
CA ALA A 86 -7.29 10.92 18.35
C ALA A 86 -6.77 12.34 18.07
N LYS A 87 -5.46 12.54 17.89
CA LYS A 87 -4.82 13.86 17.73
C LYS A 87 -5.40 14.64 16.56
N THR A 88 -5.57 13.98 15.41
CA THR A 88 -6.08 14.62 14.19
C THR A 88 -7.53 15.08 14.37
N SER A 89 -8.38 14.22 14.93
CA SER A 89 -9.80 14.54 15.17
C SER A 89 -9.97 15.63 16.23
N LEU A 90 -9.24 15.55 17.35
CA LEU A 90 -9.30 16.54 18.42
C LEU A 90 -8.81 17.92 17.96
N THR A 91 -7.75 17.99 17.15
CA THR A 91 -7.26 19.26 16.60
C THR A 91 -8.31 19.94 15.73
N THR A 92 -9.02 19.18 14.89
CA THR A 92 -10.09 19.71 14.03
C THR A 92 -11.28 20.18 14.86
N LEU A 93 -11.65 19.42 15.89
CA LEU A 93 -12.75 19.80 16.80
C LEU A 93 -12.42 21.04 17.62
N LEU A 94 -11.16 21.21 18.05
CA LEU A 94 -10.69 22.40 18.76
C LEU A 94 -10.79 23.65 17.89
N GLN A 95 -10.32 23.56 16.64
CA GLN A 95 -10.39 24.67 15.66
C GLN A 95 -11.83 25.11 15.38
N ARG A 96 -12.78 24.18 15.47
CA ARG A 96 -14.22 24.46 15.31
C ARG A 96 -14.90 24.94 16.60
N GLY A 97 -14.16 25.02 17.72
CA GLY A 97 -14.71 25.40 19.03
C GLY A 97 -15.70 24.39 19.60
N GLN A 98 -15.68 23.13 19.13
CA GLN A 98 -16.62 22.09 19.53
C GLN A 98 -16.17 21.31 20.78
N ILE A 99 -14.92 21.48 21.19
CA ILE A 99 -14.35 20.94 22.43
C ILE A 99 -13.75 22.05 23.29
N GLY A 100 -13.76 21.87 24.61
CA GLY A 100 -13.15 22.80 25.54
C GLY A 100 -11.62 22.69 25.58
N ASP A 101 -10.96 23.79 25.94
CA ASP A 101 -9.51 23.87 26.11
C ASP A 101 -8.99 22.91 27.20
N ASP A 102 -9.83 22.58 28.19
CA ASP A 102 -9.48 21.68 29.28
C ASP A 102 -9.31 20.23 28.81
N LEU A 103 -10.11 19.80 27.84
CA LEU A 103 -9.98 18.47 27.22
C LEU A 103 -8.68 18.38 26.41
N TRP A 104 -8.34 19.47 25.71
CA TRP A 104 -7.10 19.55 24.95
C TRP A 104 -5.87 19.56 25.85
N GLU A 105 -5.90 20.31 26.96
CA GLU A 105 -4.83 20.31 27.97
C GLU A 105 -4.60 18.90 28.55
N ARG A 106 -5.67 18.16 28.83
CA ARG A 106 -5.60 16.75 29.28
C ARG A 106 -4.95 15.84 28.25
N PHE A 107 -5.33 15.99 26.99
CA PHE A 107 -4.76 15.22 25.90
C PHE A 107 -3.25 15.45 25.76
N LEU A 108 -2.81 16.72 25.84
CA LEU A 108 -1.39 17.07 25.80
C LEU A 108 -0.61 16.53 27.01
N LEU A 109 -1.23 16.55 28.19
CA LEU A 109 -0.62 15.95 29.39
C LEU A 109 -0.43 14.44 29.21
N ALA A 110 -1.43 13.74 28.65
CA ALA A 110 -1.37 12.32 28.38
C ALA A 110 -0.32 11.96 27.32
N GLU A 111 -0.18 12.78 26.27
CA GLU A 111 0.89 12.64 25.27
C GLU A 111 2.27 12.72 25.93
N LYS A 112 2.48 13.71 26.79
CA LYS A 112 3.73 13.88 27.52
C LYS A 112 4.03 12.74 28.51
N GLU A 113 3.00 12.22 29.18
CA GLU A 113 3.16 11.08 30.09
C GLU A 113 3.55 9.81 29.33
N LEU A 114 2.92 9.57 28.17
CA LEU A 114 3.28 8.45 27.30
C LEU A 114 4.70 8.58 26.73
N GLU A 115 5.13 9.78 26.35
CA GLU A 115 6.52 10.02 25.93
C GLU A 115 7.53 9.68 27.03
N ALA A 116 7.23 10.02 28.29
CA ALA A 116 8.08 9.67 29.42
C ALA A 116 8.14 8.15 29.65
N GLU A 117 7.00 7.46 29.56
CA GLU A 117 6.91 6.00 29.66
C GLU A 117 7.75 5.32 28.56
N ILE A 118 7.67 5.80 27.31
CA ILE A 118 8.47 5.28 26.19
C ILE A 118 9.97 5.40 26.48
N VAL A 119 10.41 6.57 26.98
CA VAL A 119 11.83 6.79 27.32
C VAL A 119 12.27 5.83 28.42
N GLU A 120 11.44 5.57 29.42
CA GLU A 120 11.74 4.60 30.48
C GLU A 120 11.88 3.18 29.91
N VAL A 121 10.93 2.73 29.08
CA VAL A 121 10.97 1.40 28.45
C VAL A 121 12.20 1.22 27.55
N VAL A 122 12.57 2.25 26.78
CA VAL A 122 13.82 2.24 25.98
C VAL A 122 15.05 2.14 26.88
N GLY A 123 15.06 2.89 27.99
CA GLY A 123 16.13 2.84 28.99
C GLY A 123 16.29 1.43 29.57
N GLU A 124 15.20 0.87 30.08
CA GLU A 124 15.12 -0.49 30.63
C GLU A 124 15.56 -1.54 29.60
N ALA A 125 15.07 -1.45 28.36
CA ALA A 125 15.46 -2.37 27.28
C ALA A 125 16.97 -2.38 27.03
N ASN A 126 17.62 -1.21 27.07
CA ASN A 126 19.07 -1.11 26.89
C ASN A 126 19.87 -1.68 28.08
N THR A 127 19.27 -1.82 29.27
CA THR A 127 19.92 -2.52 30.39
C THR A 127 20.03 -4.03 30.14
N PHE A 128 19.09 -4.62 29.40
CA PHE A 128 19.10 -6.04 29.08
C PHE A 128 20.06 -6.39 27.95
N GLU A 129 20.12 -5.56 26.91
CA GLU A 129 21.04 -5.70 25.79
C GLU A 129 21.30 -4.33 25.13
N PRO A 130 22.57 -3.93 24.92
CA PRO A 130 22.89 -2.68 24.25
C PRO A 130 22.27 -2.57 22.85
N GLY A 131 21.54 -1.49 22.59
CA GLY A 131 20.86 -1.26 21.30
C GLY A 131 19.50 -1.94 21.18
N TYR A 132 19.04 -2.67 22.21
CA TYR A 132 17.72 -3.27 22.23
C TYR A 132 16.59 -2.24 22.33
N GLY A 133 16.84 -1.08 22.95
CA GLY A 133 15.87 0.01 23.03
C GLY A 133 15.41 0.55 21.67
N GLN A 134 16.26 0.47 20.63
CA GLN A 134 15.88 0.84 19.26
C GLN A 134 15.03 -0.22 18.56
N LYS A 135 15.03 -1.46 19.06
CA LYS A 135 14.34 -2.61 18.45
C LYS A 135 13.03 -2.94 19.14
N ILE A 136 12.93 -2.72 20.46
CA ILE A 136 11.82 -3.21 21.29
C ILE A 136 10.46 -2.75 20.79
N PHE A 137 10.31 -1.48 20.39
CA PHE A 137 9.05 -0.95 19.88
C PHE A 137 8.68 -1.45 18.48
N ASN A 138 9.67 -1.73 17.62
CA ASN A 138 9.41 -2.38 16.33
C ASN A 138 8.89 -3.81 16.54
N ILE A 139 9.56 -4.58 17.41
CA ILE A 139 9.16 -5.95 17.75
C ILE A 139 7.76 -5.94 18.40
N ALA A 140 7.52 -5.04 19.35
CA ALA A 140 6.22 -4.88 20.00
C ALA A 140 5.12 -4.53 18.99
N SER A 141 5.39 -3.63 18.03
CA SER A 141 4.45 -3.27 16.96
C SER A 141 4.09 -4.46 16.07
N ASP A 142 5.09 -5.25 15.67
CA ASP A 142 4.87 -6.46 14.88
C ASP A 142 4.05 -7.50 15.66
N MET A 143 4.34 -7.66 16.95
CA MET A 143 3.60 -8.58 17.82
C MET A 143 2.15 -8.16 18.05
N VAL A 144 1.89 -6.86 18.31
CA VAL A 144 0.52 -6.34 18.47
C VAL A 144 -0.27 -6.53 17.18
N SER A 145 0.36 -6.24 16.04
CA SER A 145 -0.25 -6.45 14.72
C SER A 145 -0.58 -7.92 14.50
N HIS A 146 0.34 -8.83 14.84
CA HIS A 146 0.11 -10.26 14.72
C HIS A 146 -0.99 -10.78 15.67
N GLU A 147 -1.07 -10.29 16.92
CA GLU A 147 -2.16 -10.64 17.84
C GLU A 147 -3.53 -10.25 17.28
N ARG A 148 -3.62 -9.04 16.71
CA ARG A 148 -4.84 -8.55 16.07
C ARG A 148 -5.29 -9.47 14.93
N TRP A 149 -4.36 -9.89 14.08
CA TRP A 149 -4.67 -10.84 12.99
C TRP A 149 -5.02 -12.23 13.52
N LYS A 150 -4.36 -12.69 14.58
CA LYS A 150 -4.62 -13.99 15.19
C LYS A 150 -6.03 -14.09 15.78
N GLU A 151 -6.50 -13.04 16.46
CA GLU A 151 -7.88 -12.97 16.96
C GLU A 151 -8.88 -13.02 15.80
N VAL A 152 -8.62 -12.22 14.76
CA VAL A 152 -9.40 -12.24 13.52
C VAL A 152 -9.53 -13.64 12.94
N TYR A 153 -8.43 -14.38 12.79
CA TYR A 153 -8.43 -15.74 12.24
C TYR A 153 -9.18 -16.74 13.11
N LYS A 154 -9.06 -16.63 14.44
CA LYS A 154 -9.79 -17.49 15.39
C LYS A 154 -11.29 -17.29 15.29
N ASP A 155 -11.73 -16.05 15.07
CA ASP A 155 -13.14 -15.69 15.03
C ASP A 155 -13.81 -16.00 13.68
N ILE A 156 -13.07 -16.41 12.64
CA ILE A 156 -13.64 -16.73 11.32
C ILE A 156 -14.69 -17.85 11.41
N GLY A 157 -14.43 -18.89 12.21
CA GLY A 157 -15.38 -20.00 12.38
C GLY A 157 -16.71 -19.53 12.96
N LYS A 158 -16.64 -18.77 14.06
CA LYS A 158 -17.80 -18.18 14.72
C LYS A 158 -18.56 -17.21 13.80
N LYS A 159 -17.85 -16.32 13.10
CA LYS A 159 -18.45 -15.39 12.14
C LYS A 159 -19.16 -16.12 10.99
N ARG A 160 -18.58 -17.21 10.50
CA ARG A 160 -19.18 -18.06 9.47
C ARG A 160 -20.45 -18.75 9.97
N GLU A 161 -20.46 -19.24 11.21
CA GLU A 161 -21.66 -19.83 11.83
C GLU A 161 -22.77 -18.80 12.03
N GLU A 162 -22.44 -17.61 12.51
CA GLU A 162 -23.38 -16.48 12.65
C GLU A 162 -23.96 -16.05 11.29
N GLU A 163 -23.12 -16.01 10.24
CA GLU A 163 -23.53 -15.67 8.88
C GLU A 163 -24.42 -16.77 8.27
N ASN A 164 -24.06 -18.05 8.46
CA ASN A 164 -24.86 -19.19 8.02
C ASN A 164 -26.21 -19.26 8.75
N ALA A 165 -26.24 -18.95 10.05
CA ALA A 165 -27.49 -18.89 10.83
C ALA A 165 -28.40 -17.73 10.34
N LYS A 166 -27.81 -16.58 9.99
CA LYS A 166 -28.54 -15.46 9.36
C LYS A 166 -29.13 -15.88 8.02
N LEU A 167 -28.35 -16.56 7.17
CA LEU A 167 -28.81 -17.10 5.89
C LEU A 167 -29.95 -18.14 6.05
N ALA A 168 -29.88 -19.00 7.07
CA ALA A 168 -30.91 -20.00 7.35
C ALA A 168 -32.22 -19.43 7.89
N SER A 169 -32.19 -18.23 8.51
CA SER A 169 -33.37 -17.59 9.11
C SER A 169 -34.34 -16.93 8.12
N GLY A 170 -34.07 -17.01 6.81
CA GLY A 170 -35.01 -16.57 5.76
C GLY A 170 -35.16 -15.06 5.59
N ILE A 171 -34.32 -14.26 6.25
CA ILE A 171 -34.19 -12.82 5.96
C ILE A 171 -33.52 -12.71 4.59
N PRO A 172 -34.10 -11.96 3.62
CA PRO A 172 -33.46 -11.79 2.30
C PRO A 172 -32.05 -11.30 2.54
N SER A 173 -31.07 -11.96 1.89
CA SER A 173 -29.65 -11.66 1.99
C SER A 173 -29.47 -10.15 2.13
N ALA A 174 -29.24 -9.70 3.36
CA ALA A 174 -28.86 -8.32 3.59
C ALA A 174 -27.69 -8.08 2.64
N ALA A 175 -27.75 -6.99 1.86
CA ALA A 175 -26.68 -6.59 0.99
C ALA A 175 -25.38 -6.85 1.73
N VAL A 176 -24.52 -7.70 1.16
CA VAL A 176 -23.20 -7.97 1.72
C VAL A 176 -22.54 -6.60 1.82
N LEU A 177 -22.66 -5.98 2.98
CA LEU A 177 -21.79 -4.90 3.40
C LEU A 177 -20.43 -5.53 3.22
N ALA A 178 -19.67 -4.95 2.28
CA ALA A 178 -18.32 -5.35 1.93
C ALA A 178 -17.59 -5.87 3.17
N PRO A 179 -16.78 -6.94 3.08
CA PRO A 179 -16.01 -7.42 4.21
C PRO A 179 -15.37 -6.20 4.86
N ASN A 180 -15.82 -5.91 6.09
CA ASN A 180 -15.42 -4.71 6.82
C ASN A 180 -13.90 -4.69 6.71
N PRO A 181 -13.28 -3.66 6.11
CA PRO A 181 -11.87 -3.69 5.81
C PRO A 181 -11.20 -3.99 7.14
N TYR A 182 -10.54 -5.14 7.24
CA TYR A 182 -9.51 -5.29 8.24
C TYR A 182 -8.64 -4.06 8.05
N LEU A 183 -8.62 -3.21 9.07
CA LEU A 183 -7.82 -2.01 9.13
C LEU A 183 -6.49 -2.32 8.47
N THR A 184 -6.28 -1.67 7.33
CA THR A 184 -5.14 -1.91 6.48
C THR A 184 -3.86 -1.72 7.30
N PRO A 185 -2.80 -2.51 7.07
CA PRO A 185 -1.46 -2.18 7.55
C PRO A 185 -0.94 -0.84 7.02
N SER A 186 -1.68 -0.14 6.16
CA SER A 186 -1.36 1.21 5.68
C SER A 186 -1.47 2.28 6.77
N SER A 187 -2.04 1.98 7.94
CA SER A 187 -1.89 2.80 9.15
C SER A 187 -0.54 2.60 9.87
N LEU A 188 0.32 1.68 9.38
CA LEU A 188 1.65 1.38 9.91
C LEU A 188 2.80 1.65 8.95
N THR A 189 2.57 2.37 7.84
CA THR A 189 3.69 2.97 7.10
C THR A 189 4.27 4.10 7.94
N LEU A 190 5.21 3.76 8.81
CA LEU A 190 6.32 4.64 9.16
C LEU A 190 6.86 5.16 7.82
N ALA A 191 6.59 6.43 7.52
CA ALA A 191 7.44 7.16 6.60
C ALA A 191 8.89 6.95 7.07
N PRO A 192 9.88 6.79 6.15
CA PRO A 192 11.27 6.79 6.56
C PRO A 192 11.50 8.09 7.33
N SER A 193 11.72 7.92 8.63
CA SER A 193 12.01 8.99 9.57
C SER A 193 13.12 9.85 8.99
N ASN A 194 12.92 11.17 8.99
CA ASN A 194 14.03 12.11 9.03
C ASN A 194 15.06 11.60 10.05
N PRO A 195 16.37 11.68 9.76
CA PRO A 195 17.37 11.22 10.69
C PRO A 195 17.21 11.96 12.03
N LEU A 196 17.29 11.20 13.12
CA LEU A 196 17.35 11.70 14.49
C LEU A 196 18.34 12.88 14.57
N PRO A 197 18.00 13.98 15.29
CA PRO A 197 18.98 15.00 15.57
C PRO A 197 20.10 14.38 16.41
N ALA A 198 21.34 14.55 15.93
CA ALA A 198 22.53 14.12 16.64
C ALA A 198 22.57 14.72 18.05
N ALA A 199 22.85 13.89 19.04
CA ALA A 199 23.12 14.32 20.39
C ALA A 199 24.36 15.23 20.39
N GLY A 200 24.18 16.49 20.81
CA GLY A 200 25.30 17.36 21.13
C GLY A 200 25.11 18.84 20.82
N THR A 201 24.12 19.52 21.41
CA THR A 201 24.21 20.96 21.70
C THR A 201 23.34 21.30 22.90
N THR A 202 23.98 21.88 23.92
CA THR A 202 23.37 22.44 25.13
C THR A 202 22.42 23.60 24.80
N PRO A 203 21.23 23.73 25.41
CA PRO A 203 20.35 24.86 25.18
C PRO A 203 20.69 26.07 26.07
N THR A 204 20.94 27.20 25.42
CA THR A 204 20.94 28.57 25.99
C THR A 204 19.49 29.01 26.27
N PRO A 205 19.18 29.74 27.35
CA PRO A 205 17.79 30.08 27.70
C PRO A 205 17.19 31.17 26.79
N PRO A 206 15.86 31.17 26.56
CA PRO A 206 15.21 32.08 25.62
C PRO A 206 14.95 33.47 26.24
N ALA A 207 15.23 34.51 25.44
CA ALA A 207 14.81 35.88 25.70
C ALA A 207 13.30 36.04 25.45
N ALA A 208 12.65 36.77 26.34
CA ALA A 208 11.21 37.06 26.31
C ALA A 208 10.79 37.92 25.12
N SER A 209 9.66 37.58 24.50
CA SER A 209 8.91 38.46 23.60
C SER A 209 7.86 39.25 24.39
N THR A 210 7.86 40.57 24.25
CA THR A 210 6.77 41.46 24.66
C THR A 210 6.20 42.16 23.42
N LEU A 211 4.90 41.97 23.21
CA LEU A 211 3.96 42.87 22.51
C LEU A 211 3.53 43.93 23.56
N VAL A 212 3.12 45.19 23.32
CA VAL A 212 2.38 45.87 22.25
C VAL A 212 2.40 47.41 22.46
N ASP A 213 2.16 48.16 21.37
CA ASP A 213 1.39 49.41 21.21
C ASP A 213 1.93 50.86 21.42
N ALA A 214 1.31 51.73 20.62
CA ALA A 214 1.65 53.06 20.13
C ALA A 214 1.49 54.27 21.07
N SER A 215 2.19 55.38 20.75
CA SER A 215 1.79 56.80 20.97
C SER A 215 2.78 57.81 20.34
N THR A 216 2.31 58.69 19.45
CA THR A 216 2.98 59.92 18.89
C THR A 216 2.90 61.10 19.90
N PRO A 217 3.55 62.31 19.74
CA PRO A 217 3.59 63.21 18.56
C PRO A 217 4.95 63.92 18.24
N ALA A 218 5.00 64.63 17.10
CA ALA A 218 6.11 65.44 16.54
C ALA A 218 6.19 66.89 17.15
N PRO A 219 7.16 67.80 16.80
CA PRO A 219 7.16 68.49 15.48
C PRO A 219 8.50 69.05 14.88
N THR A 220 8.42 69.41 13.57
CA THR A 220 9.03 70.55 12.81
C THR A 220 10.56 70.66 12.52
N SER A 221 10.99 70.66 11.24
CA SER A 221 11.11 71.85 10.34
C SER A 221 11.76 71.54 8.95
N THR A 222 11.26 72.22 7.91
CA THR A 222 11.48 72.25 6.42
C THR A 222 12.80 72.94 5.95
N PRO A 223 13.08 73.30 4.65
CA PRO A 223 12.67 72.81 3.29
C PRO A 223 13.76 72.77 2.15
N GLY A 224 13.53 71.93 1.11
CA GLY A 224 13.65 72.17 -0.37
C GLY A 224 15.02 72.40 -1.09
N PRO A 225 15.09 72.37 -2.47
CA PRO A 225 14.09 72.02 -3.49
C PRO A 225 14.56 71.02 -4.61
N ALA A 226 13.61 70.72 -5.52
CA ALA A 226 13.50 69.69 -6.59
C ALA A 226 14.21 70.09 -7.94
N PRO A 227 13.95 69.54 -9.17
CA PRO A 227 12.86 68.63 -9.62
C PRO A 227 13.10 67.65 -10.82
N ILE A 228 12.01 66.94 -11.21
CA ILE A 228 11.49 66.59 -12.58
C ILE A 228 11.40 65.09 -13.04
N GLU A 229 10.13 64.65 -13.21
CA GLU A 229 9.40 63.72 -14.16
C GLU A 229 9.97 62.35 -14.63
N LYS A 230 9.27 61.18 -14.56
CA LYS A 230 8.02 60.68 -15.25
C LYS A 230 8.17 60.65 -16.79
N THR A 231 7.91 59.64 -17.63
CA THR A 231 6.90 58.54 -17.83
C THR A 231 7.45 57.61 -18.96
N ASP A 232 7.36 56.27 -18.95
CA ASP A 232 6.28 55.35 -19.41
C ASP A 232 6.27 54.93 -20.92
N LEU A 233 5.93 53.65 -21.18
CA LEU A 233 5.40 52.98 -22.43
C LEU A 233 6.28 52.32 -23.55
N THR A 234 6.16 50.97 -23.65
CA THR A 234 5.90 50.04 -24.81
C THR A 234 6.71 49.98 -26.16
N SER A 235 7.35 48.81 -26.43
CA SER A 235 7.52 47.95 -27.69
C SER A 235 8.07 48.50 -29.05
N PRO A 236 8.50 47.70 -30.09
CA PRO A 236 9.41 46.51 -30.25
C PRO A 236 10.52 46.71 -31.38
N PRO A 237 11.05 45.72 -32.18
CA PRO A 237 12.50 45.40 -32.39
C PRO A 237 13.15 45.79 -33.76
N PRO A 238 14.42 45.43 -34.07
CA PRO A 238 14.71 44.42 -35.12
C PRO A 238 16.03 43.59 -35.01
N SER A 239 16.14 42.63 -35.94
CA SER A 239 17.07 41.48 -36.14
C SER A 239 18.45 41.76 -36.80
N ARG A 240 19.35 40.75 -36.81
CA ARG A 240 20.33 40.49 -37.91
C ARG A 240 20.92 39.05 -37.91
N ASP A 241 20.51 38.25 -38.91
CA ASP A 241 21.25 37.40 -39.90
C ASP A 241 22.64 36.79 -39.55
N THR A 242 23.06 35.58 -39.99
CA THR A 242 22.67 34.66 -41.09
C THR A 242 23.32 33.25 -40.93
N THR A 243 22.65 32.22 -41.49
CA THR A 243 22.98 30.77 -41.66
C THR A 243 24.00 30.51 -42.82
N PRO A 244 24.41 29.27 -43.28
CA PRO A 244 23.70 27.96 -43.33
C PRO A 244 24.51 26.64 -43.06
N ALA A 245 23.77 25.52 -42.94
CA ALA A 245 24.19 24.09 -42.97
C ALA A 245 24.42 23.59 -44.44
N PRO A 246 24.57 22.29 -44.86
CA PRO A 246 24.49 20.97 -44.15
C PRO A 246 25.45 19.82 -44.63
N LYS A 247 25.41 18.64 -43.95
CA LYS A 247 25.50 17.16 -44.31
C LYS A 247 26.25 16.67 -45.60
N PRO A 248 26.45 15.34 -45.91
CA PRO A 248 26.39 14.04 -45.16
C PRO A 248 27.56 13.05 -45.53
N VAL A 249 27.40 11.73 -45.28
CA VAL A 249 28.02 10.54 -45.97
C VAL A 249 29.37 10.04 -45.37
N LEU A 250 29.73 8.76 -45.21
CA LEU A 250 29.12 7.41 -45.24
C LEU A 250 30.26 6.40 -44.99
N ALA A 251 29.92 5.24 -44.40
CA ALA A 251 30.50 3.90 -44.64
C ALA A 251 31.91 3.48 -44.18
N GLY A 252 31.94 2.19 -43.79
CA GLY A 252 33.06 1.24 -43.92
C GLY A 252 33.76 0.96 -42.58
N ALA A 253 33.54 -0.18 -41.89
CA ALA A 253 34.03 -1.53 -42.22
C ALA A 253 35.57 -1.57 -42.25
N GLU A 254 36.31 -2.54 -41.74
CA GLU A 254 36.12 -3.83 -41.07
C GLU A 254 37.55 -4.27 -40.64
N GLU A 255 37.65 -5.45 -40.01
CA GLU A 255 38.87 -6.25 -39.80
C GLU A 255 39.85 -5.85 -38.68
N ALA A 256 40.58 -6.74 -38.01
CA ALA A 256 40.46 -8.13 -37.55
C ALA A 256 41.88 -8.55 -37.07
N VAL A 257 41.97 -9.65 -36.30
CA VAL A 257 43.15 -10.53 -36.08
C VAL A 257 44.12 -10.07 -34.95
N ALA A 258 44.09 -10.72 -33.76
CA ALA A 258 44.90 -11.87 -33.29
C ALA A 258 46.38 -11.51 -32.98
N HIS A 259 47.13 -12.01 -31.99
CA HIS A 259 47.15 -13.29 -31.26
C HIS A 259 48.21 -13.18 -30.10
N SER A 260 48.08 -14.01 -29.04
CA SER A 260 49.13 -14.61 -28.17
C SER A 260 50.26 -13.74 -27.55
N GLY A 261 50.78 -13.95 -26.34
CA GLY A 261 50.69 -15.01 -25.35
C GLY A 261 51.65 -14.76 -24.16
N GLU A 262 51.41 -15.50 -23.07
CA GLU A 262 52.28 -15.91 -21.95
C GLU A 262 53.27 -14.95 -21.27
N THR A 263 53.15 -14.84 -19.93
CA THR A 263 54.16 -15.37 -18.98
C THR A 263 53.67 -15.25 -17.52
N THR A 264 53.68 -16.38 -16.80
CA THR A 264 53.75 -16.49 -15.32
C THR A 264 55.23 -16.73 -14.93
N PRO A 265 55.72 -16.67 -13.65
CA PRO A 265 55.34 -17.66 -12.62
C PRO A 265 55.54 -17.32 -11.10
N ARG A 266 54.89 -18.15 -10.24
CA ARG A 266 55.36 -18.76 -8.94
C ARG A 266 55.52 -17.86 -7.69
N GLN A 267 55.27 -18.29 -6.42
CA GLN A 267 55.33 -19.57 -5.65
C GLN A 267 54.37 -19.45 -4.41
N ALA A 268 53.57 -20.44 -3.96
CA ALA A 268 53.82 -21.69 -3.19
C ALA A 268 54.55 -21.47 -1.83
N LYS A 269 54.30 -22.12 -0.68
CA LYS A 269 53.45 -23.21 -0.14
C LYS A 269 53.83 -23.31 1.37
N GLN A 270 52.94 -23.68 2.30
CA GLN A 270 53.25 -24.73 3.29
C GLN A 270 52.03 -25.25 4.05
N GLN A 271 52.07 -26.55 4.30
CA GLN A 271 51.10 -27.44 4.94
C GLN A 271 51.92 -28.26 5.94
N VAL A 272 51.41 -28.50 7.16
CA VAL A 272 51.95 -29.53 8.07
C VAL A 272 50.81 -30.22 8.82
N ASN A 273 50.82 -31.55 8.78
CA ASN A 273 49.99 -32.51 9.52
C ASN A 273 50.52 -32.74 10.96
N GLY A 274 49.67 -33.26 11.86
CA GLY A 274 50.13 -33.94 13.07
C GLY A 274 49.01 -34.46 13.98
N ALA A 275 48.98 -35.77 14.19
CA ALA A 275 48.03 -36.55 15.01
C ALA A 275 48.37 -36.57 16.52
N GLY A 276 47.43 -37.00 17.37
CA GLY A 276 47.68 -37.31 18.79
C GLY A 276 46.42 -37.73 19.57
N ALA A 277 46.55 -38.75 20.41
CA ALA A 277 45.50 -39.66 20.89
C ALA A 277 44.94 -39.41 22.31
N ALA A 278 43.77 -40.05 22.56
CA ALA A 278 43.30 -40.77 23.77
C ALA A 278 43.12 -40.09 25.16
N LYS A 279 41.89 -40.19 25.70
CA LYS A 279 41.45 -40.88 26.96
C LYS A 279 40.01 -40.43 27.30
N GLU A 280 38.98 -41.28 27.20
CA GLU A 280 38.46 -42.21 28.23
C GLU A 280 38.27 -41.61 29.63
N GLU A 281 37.01 -41.45 30.06
CA GLU A 281 36.52 -42.09 31.29
C GLU A 281 35.00 -42.35 31.21
N GLN A 282 34.66 -43.61 31.47
CA GLN A 282 33.34 -44.23 31.58
C GLN A 282 32.87 -44.14 33.04
N VAL A 283 31.56 -43.98 33.28
CA VAL A 283 30.89 -44.67 34.40
C VAL A 283 29.56 -45.26 33.93
N ASN A 284 29.44 -46.57 34.16
CA ASN A 284 28.40 -47.51 33.76
C ASN A 284 27.17 -47.49 34.68
N GLY A 285 26.04 -48.06 34.21
CA GLY A 285 25.02 -48.66 35.08
C GLY A 285 23.64 -48.89 34.45
N ALA A 286 23.40 -50.08 33.90
CA ALA A 286 22.14 -50.60 33.31
C ALA A 286 21.10 -51.06 34.38
N PRO A 287 20.04 -51.86 34.11
CA PRO A 287 19.25 -52.14 32.88
C PRO A 287 17.70 -52.11 33.10
N SER A 288 16.94 -52.38 32.02
CA SER A 288 15.49 -52.63 31.94
C SER A 288 14.95 -53.75 32.85
N PRO A 289 13.62 -53.94 32.92
CA PRO A 289 13.09 -55.20 32.40
C PRO A 289 11.79 -55.11 31.57
N THR A 290 11.70 -56.07 30.66
CA THR A 290 10.57 -56.48 29.81
C THR A 290 9.57 -57.32 30.62
N VAL A 291 8.25 -57.12 30.47
CA VAL A 291 7.23 -58.16 30.72
C VAL A 291 6.00 -57.97 29.81
N THR A 292 5.62 -59.03 29.10
CA THR A 292 4.29 -59.36 28.55
C THR A 292 4.04 -60.85 28.87
N PRO A 293 2.84 -61.47 28.72
CA PRO A 293 1.42 -61.05 28.84
C PRO A 293 0.67 -61.95 29.87
N PRO A 294 -0.69 -62.04 29.88
CA PRO A 294 -1.28 -63.25 29.26
C PRO A 294 -2.63 -63.03 28.52
N ALA A 295 -3.02 -64.06 27.76
CA ALA A 295 -4.22 -64.16 26.93
C ALA A 295 -5.24 -65.18 27.50
N ALA A 296 -6.54 -64.98 27.19
CA ALA A 296 -7.65 -65.95 26.98
C ALA A 296 -8.98 -65.20 27.15
N GLY A 297 -10.08 -65.36 26.41
CA GLY A 297 -10.51 -66.23 25.29
C GLY A 297 -12.01 -65.97 25.06
N GLY A 298 -12.55 -66.29 23.87
CA GLY A 298 -14.01 -66.38 23.64
C GLY A 298 -14.56 -65.80 22.33
N THR A 299 -14.64 -66.63 21.28
CA THR A 299 -15.55 -66.54 20.11
C THR A 299 -16.92 -67.17 20.47
N PRO A 300 -18.06 -66.99 19.74
CA PRO A 300 -18.21 -67.36 18.31
C PRO A 300 -19.31 -66.72 17.40
N LYS A 301 -19.11 -66.96 16.07
CA LYS A 301 -20.09 -67.15 14.95
C LYS A 301 -20.87 -65.91 14.43
N SER A 302 -21.16 -65.70 13.13
CA SER A 302 -21.12 -66.53 11.90
C SER A 302 -21.20 -65.67 10.61
N THR A 303 -20.52 -66.14 9.55
CA THR A 303 -20.57 -65.82 8.10
C THR A 303 -21.95 -66.11 7.43
N PRO A 304 -22.28 -65.75 6.14
CA PRO A 304 -21.38 -65.75 4.97
C PRO A 304 -21.60 -64.75 3.82
N LYS A 305 -20.58 -64.74 2.95
CA LYS A 305 -20.49 -64.10 1.61
C LYS A 305 -21.22 -64.97 0.56
N PRO A 306 -21.54 -64.41 -0.63
CA PRO A 306 -20.85 -64.89 -1.83
C PRO A 306 -20.46 -63.79 -2.84
N THR A 307 -19.37 -64.06 -3.56
CA THR A 307 -18.90 -63.45 -4.82
C THR A 307 -19.14 -64.48 -5.96
N PRO A 308 -18.86 -64.29 -7.28
CA PRO A 308 -18.28 -63.15 -8.05
C PRO A 308 -18.96 -62.87 -9.44
N ASN A 309 -18.65 -61.76 -10.15
CA ASN A 309 -17.89 -61.77 -11.43
C ASN A 309 -17.66 -60.40 -12.10
N LYS A 310 -16.55 -60.35 -12.84
CA LYS A 310 -15.80 -59.21 -13.43
C LYS A 310 -16.48 -58.46 -14.58
N LYS A 311 -16.13 -57.16 -14.74
CA LYS A 311 -15.68 -56.59 -16.04
C LYS A 311 -14.79 -55.32 -15.90
N LYS A 312 -13.50 -55.51 -16.26
CA LYS A 312 -12.47 -54.61 -16.80
C LYS A 312 -12.44 -53.12 -16.37
N GLY A 313 -11.57 -52.80 -15.41
CA GLY A 313 -11.04 -51.44 -15.21
C GLY A 313 -9.79 -51.18 -16.06
N LYS A 314 -9.79 -50.06 -16.81
CA LYS A 314 -8.60 -49.48 -17.44
C LYS A 314 -7.59 -49.14 -16.34
N ARG A 315 -6.35 -49.61 -16.46
CA ARG A 315 -5.25 -49.25 -15.55
C ARG A 315 -4.94 -47.76 -15.70
N LYS A 316 -4.95 -47.03 -14.59
CA LYS A 316 -4.38 -45.66 -14.50
C LYS A 316 -2.85 -45.76 -14.66
N PRO A 317 -2.21 -44.82 -15.36
CA PRO A 317 -0.76 -44.81 -15.51
C PRO A 317 -0.04 -44.59 -14.17
N ALA A 318 1.21 -45.04 -14.11
CA ALA A 318 2.05 -44.98 -12.93
C ALA A 318 2.51 -43.55 -12.62
N VAL A 319 2.73 -43.25 -11.34
CA VAL A 319 3.03 -41.91 -10.77
C VAL A 319 4.15 -41.15 -11.48
N LYS A 320 5.12 -41.83 -12.09
CA LYS A 320 6.21 -41.20 -12.86
C LYS A 320 5.74 -40.46 -14.12
N GLU A 321 4.67 -40.90 -14.78
CA GLU A 321 4.14 -40.24 -16.00
C GLU A 321 3.42 -38.92 -15.69
N LYS A 322 2.91 -38.75 -14.46
CA LYS A 322 2.22 -37.52 -14.04
C LYS A 322 3.19 -36.38 -13.73
N LEU A 323 4.42 -36.71 -13.28
CA LEU A 323 5.47 -35.72 -13.02
C LEU A 323 6.09 -35.15 -14.30
N SER A 324 6.00 -35.86 -15.43
CA SER A 324 6.50 -35.38 -16.73
C SER A 324 5.48 -34.56 -17.53
N GLN A 325 4.23 -34.47 -17.08
CA GLN A 325 3.18 -33.71 -17.76
C GLN A 325 3.00 -32.34 -17.08
N VAL A 326 3.82 -31.39 -17.49
CA VAL A 326 3.38 -29.99 -17.57
C VAL A 326 2.17 -29.99 -18.52
N GLY A 327 1.04 -29.42 -18.10
CA GLY A 327 -0.27 -29.55 -18.77
C GLY A 327 -0.26 -29.24 -20.28
N PRO A 328 -1.31 -29.67 -21.02
CA PRO A 328 -1.28 -29.79 -22.47
C PRO A 328 -1.08 -28.42 -23.14
N GLY A 329 0.11 -28.22 -23.69
CA GLY A 329 0.49 -26.97 -24.34
C GLY A 329 2.00 -26.88 -24.44
N ASP A 330 2.48 -27.23 -25.63
CA ASP A 330 3.85 -27.23 -26.11
C ASP A 330 4.63 -28.52 -25.84
N GLU A 331 5.16 -29.05 -26.94
CA GLU A 331 5.74 -30.37 -27.13
C GLU A 331 6.76 -30.74 -26.06
N ALA A 332 6.84 -32.05 -25.81
CA ALA A 332 7.93 -32.68 -25.10
C ALA A 332 9.27 -32.14 -25.61
N SER A 333 9.87 -31.20 -24.88
CA SER A 333 11.26 -30.83 -25.06
C SER A 333 11.97 -30.99 -23.73
N SER A 334 12.84 -31.99 -23.70
CA SER A 334 14.03 -31.97 -22.87
C SER A 334 14.82 -30.68 -23.16
N ALA A 335 14.82 -29.65 -22.28
CA ALA A 335 15.83 -28.57 -22.31
C ALA A 335 15.72 -27.56 -21.14
N ASP A 336 16.78 -27.50 -20.33
CA ASP A 336 17.54 -26.36 -19.75
C ASP A 336 16.94 -24.95 -19.55
N HIS A 337 15.61 -24.79 -19.46
CA HIS A 337 14.98 -23.46 -19.34
C HIS A 337 13.77 -23.44 -18.40
N SER A 338 13.55 -22.30 -17.73
CA SER A 338 12.40 -22.08 -16.86
C SER A 338 11.06 -22.16 -17.61
N VAL A 339 10.04 -22.68 -16.91
CA VAL A 339 8.65 -22.66 -17.40
C VAL A 339 8.13 -21.22 -17.38
N LEU A 340 7.67 -20.73 -18.52
CA LEU A 340 7.03 -19.42 -18.62
C LEU A 340 5.54 -19.52 -18.30
N MET A 341 5.04 -18.60 -17.47
CA MET A 341 3.62 -18.44 -17.19
C MET A 341 3.01 -17.51 -18.23
N ASP A 342 1.98 -17.98 -18.94
CA ASP A 342 1.17 -17.13 -19.81
C ASP A 342 0.56 -15.94 -19.03
N GLN A 343 0.27 -14.84 -19.72
CA GLN A 343 -0.05 -13.57 -19.09
C GLN A 343 -1.42 -13.00 -19.46
N ILE A 344 -1.99 -12.22 -18.53
CA ILE A 344 -3.02 -11.22 -18.76
C ILE A 344 -2.34 -9.87 -18.62
N ILE A 345 -2.47 -9.00 -19.61
CA ILE A 345 -1.95 -7.63 -19.52
C ILE A 345 -3.12 -6.66 -19.36
N MET A 346 -3.03 -5.78 -18.36
CA MET A 346 -3.89 -4.60 -18.22
C MET A 346 -3.10 -3.37 -18.64
N PHE A 347 -3.44 -2.82 -19.81
CA PHE A 347 -2.78 -1.65 -20.37
C PHE A 347 -3.71 -0.45 -20.38
N GLY A 348 -3.28 0.65 -19.76
CA GLY A 348 -4.15 1.80 -19.55
C GLY A 348 -3.47 2.96 -18.85
N ASP A 349 -4.28 3.81 -18.24
CA ASP A 349 -3.85 5.03 -17.56
C ASP A 349 -3.70 4.88 -16.03
N SER A 350 -3.93 5.96 -15.27
CA SER A 350 -3.87 5.97 -13.81
C SER A 350 -4.88 5.03 -13.15
N ILE A 351 -6.03 4.79 -13.77
CA ILE A 351 -7.06 3.87 -13.26
C ILE A 351 -6.56 2.43 -13.38
N THR A 352 -5.85 2.10 -14.46
CA THR A 352 -5.17 0.80 -14.56
C THR A 352 -3.99 0.71 -13.59
N GLN A 353 -3.19 1.78 -13.47
CA GLN A 353 -2.04 1.82 -12.56
C GLN A 353 -2.49 1.59 -11.11
N GLY A 354 -3.59 2.23 -10.71
CA GLY A 354 -4.19 2.13 -9.38
C GLY A 354 -4.97 0.85 -9.12
N ALA A 355 -5.13 -0.06 -10.09
CA ALA A 355 -5.98 -1.25 -9.94
C ALA A 355 -5.39 -2.35 -9.02
N TRP A 356 -4.17 -2.18 -8.48
CA TRP A 356 -3.51 -3.11 -7.54
C TRP A 356 -3.69 -2.74 -6.07
N VAL A 357 -4.47 -1.70 -5.76
CA VAL A 357 -4.91 -1.43 -4.39
C VAL A 357 -5.79 -2.57 -3.85
N PRO A 358 -5.97 -2.72 -2.53
CA PRO A 358 -6.95 -3.66 -1.99
C PRO A 358 -8.34 -3.49 -2.62
N ALA A 359 -8.97 -4.60 -3.02
CA ALA A 359 -10.22 -4.64 -3.80
C ALA A 359 -10.17 -3.99 -5.20
N GLY A 360 -9.00 -3.56 -5.66
CA GLY A 360 -8.77 -3.13 -7.03
C GLY A 360 -8.95 -4.29 -8.03
N THR A 361 -9.34 -3.97 -9.27
CA THR A 361 -9.59 -4.99 -10.29
C THR A 361 -8.37 -5.85 -10.56
N GLY A 362 -7.19 -5.24 -10.70
CA GLY A 362 -5.92 -5.93 -10.94
C GLY A 362 -5.55 -6.88 -9.81
N ALA A 363 -5.69 -6.44 -8.55
CA ALA A 363 -5.48 -7.30 -7.38
C ALA A 363 -6.45 -8.49 -7.36
N THR A 364 -7.74 -8.23 -7.64
CA THR A 364 -8.79 -9.25 -7.58
C THR A 364 -8.62 -10.31 -8.67
N ILE A 365 -8.34 -9.91 -9.92
CA ILE A 365 -8.11 -10.88 -10.99
C ILE A 365 -6.76 -11.59 -10.81
N SER A 366 -5.72 -10.94 -10.26
CA SER A 366 -4.46 -11.62 -9.92
C SER A 366 -4.69 -12.78 -8.95
N HIS A 367 -5.55 -12.57 -7.95
CA HIS A 367 -5.95 -13.63 -7.02
C HIS A 367 -6.70 -14.76 -7.72
N ALA A 368 -7.64 -14.44 -8.60
CA ALA A 368 -8.45 -15.45 -9.31
C ALA A 368 -7.61 -16.31 -10.29
N TYR A 369 -6.64 -15.70 -10.96
CA TYR A 369 -5.75 -16.35 -11.92
C TYR A 369 -4.46 -16.94 -11.32
N GLN A 370 -4.31 -16.96 -9.99
CA GLN A 370 -3.12 -17.49 -9.33
C GLN A 370 -2.77 -18.92 -9.80
N ARG A 371 -1.50 -19.13 -10.13
CA ARG A 371 -0.96 -20.38 -10.71
C ARG A 371 -1.60 -20.78 -12.06
N LYS A 372 -2.31 -19.88 -12.74
CA LYS A 372 -2.92 -20.11 -14.05
C LYS A 372 -2.34 -19.15 -15.08
N LEU A 373 -2.49 -17.84 -14.85
CA LEU A 373 -1.97 -16.76 -15.69
C LEU A 373 -1.41 -15.64 -14.80
N ASP A 374 -0.28 -15.08 -15.18
CA ASP A 374 0.29 -13.92 -14.49
C ASP A 374 -0.42 -12.64 -14.97
N VAL A 375 -0.94 -11.84 -14.03
CA VAL A 375 -1.61 -10.59 -14.35
C VAL A 375 -0.60 -9.44 -14.22
N ILE A 376 -0.37 -8.74 -15.32
CA ILE A 376 0.67 -7.72 -15.44
C ILE A 376 0.04 -6.33 -15.58
N ASN A 377 0.46 -5.42 -14.70
CA ASN A 377 0.11 -4.02 -14.75
C ASN A 377 0.98 -3.27 -15.78
N ARG A 378 0.32 -2.64 -16.75
CA ARG A 378 0.86 -1.67 -17.71
C ARG A 378 0.00 -0.40 -17.69
N GLY A 379 -0.36 0.06 -16.49
CA GLY A 379 -1.03 1.32 -16.27
C GLY A 379 -0.03 2.46 -16.12
N PHE A 380 -0.27 3.56 -16.83
CA PHE A 380 0.62 4.72 -16.87
C PHE A 380 -0.16 5.97 -16.47
N SER A 381 0.02 6.43 -15.22
CA SER A 381 -0.73 7.56 -14.69
C SER A 381 -0.61 8.81 -15.54
N GLY A 382 -1.77 9.38 -15.89
CA GLY A 382 -1.86 10.57 -16.74
C GLY A 382 -1.72 10.32 -18.24
N TYR A 383 -1.51 9.09 -18.70
CA TYR A 383 -1.36 8.81 -20.12
C TYR A 383 -2.69 8.84 -20.87
N ASN A 384 -2.68 9.39 -22.08
CA ASN A 384 -3.73 9.21 -23.09
C ASN A 384 -3.29 8.14 -24.13
N THR A 385 -4.13 7.85 -25.10
CA THR A 385 -3.84 6.83 -26.12
C THR A 385 -2.65 7.16 -27.02
N VAL A 386 -2.36 8.45 -27.27
CA VAL A 386 -1.21 8.87 -28.08
C VAL A 386 0.10 8.45 -27.41
N TRP A 387 0.27 8.78 -26.12
CA TRP A 387 1.47 8.39 -25.38
C TRP A 387 1.49 6.89 -25.07
N GLY A 388 0.31 6.29 -24.86
CA GLY A 388 0.14 4.84 -24.75
C GLY A 388 0.74 4.10 -25.94
N LEU A 389 0.45 4.52 -27.17
CA LEU A 389 1.01 3.93 -28.38
C LEU A 389 2.54 3.97 -28.42
N GLU A 390 3.16 5.04 -27.94
CA GLU A 390 4.63 5.16 -27.93
C GLU A 390 5.29 4.22 -26.92
N VAL A 391 4.68 4.02 -25.75
CA VAL A 391 5.23 3.07 -24.76
C VAL A 391 4.92 1.63 -25.13
N LEU A 392 3.78 1.35 -25.76
CA LEU A 392 3.38 0.01 -26.19
C LEU A 392 4.48 -0.67 -27.02
N LYS A 393 5.07 0.06 -27.98
CA LYS A 393 6.13 -0.43 -28.88
C LYS A 393 7.40 -0.88 -28.14
N GLN A 394 7.60 -0.43 -26.91
CA GLN A 394 8.83 -0.66 -26.14
C GLN A 394 8.76 -1.93 -25.29
N TRP A 395 7.58 -2.33 -24.83
CA TRP A 395 7.42 -3.47 -23.92
C TRP A 395 6.58 -4.62 -24.49
N LEU A 396 5.83 -4.39 -25.57
CA LEU A 396 5.04 -5.45 -26.19
C LEU A 396 5.99 -6.51 -26.79
N PRO A 397 5.85 -7.81 -26.47
CA PRO A 397 6.72 -8.85 -26.99
C PRO A 397 6.74 -8.88 -28.53
N ARG A 398 7.91 -9.12 -29.11
CA ARG A 398 8.06 -9.37 -30.55
C ARG A 398 7.92 -10.86 -30.84
N LYS A 399 7.42 -11.19 -32.03
CA LYS A 399 7.11 -12.57 -32.47
C LYS A 399 8.25 -13.59 -32.36
N HIS A 400 9.50 -13.15 -32.33
CA HIS A 400 10.69 -14.01 -32.26
C HIS A 400 11.27 -14.13 -30.85
N GLU A 401 10.75 -13.37 -29.89
CA GLU A 401 11.21 -13.40 -28.51
C GLU A 401 10.55 -14.55 -27.77
N ARG A 402 11.34 -15.31 -26.99
CA ARG A 402 10.82 -16.33 -26.09
C ARG A 402 10.33 -15.69 -24.80
N LEU A 403 9.18 -15.03 -24.86
CA LEU A 403 8.51 -14.39 -23.74
C LEU A 403 7.16 -15.06 -23.45
N PRO A 404 6.60 -14.87 -22.24
CA PRO A 404 5.23 -15.28 -21.93
C PRO A 404 4.21 -14.90 -23.00
N LYS A 405 3.31 -15.83 -23.36
CA LYS A 405 2.22 -15.53 -24.30
C LYS A 405 1.16 -14.69 -23.59
N ILE A 406 0.68 -13.64 -24.25
CA ILE A 406 -0.42 -12.82 -23.73
C ILE A 406 -1.73 -13.48 -24.14
N ARG A 407 -2.50 -13.97 -23.16
CA ARG A 407 -3.78 -14.65 -23.36
C ARG A 407 -4.96 -13.69 -23.38
N ILE A 408 -4.94 -12.68 -22.52
CA ILE A 408 -5.89 -11.56 -22.55
C ILE A 408 -5.10 -10.25 -22.52
N PHE A 409 -5.47 -9.34 -23.42
CA PHE A 409 -4.94 -7.99 -23.46
C PHE A 409 -6.06 -6.98 -23.26
N PHE A 410 -6.17 -6.46 -22.03
CA PHE A 410 -7.10 -5.40 -21.69
C PHE A 410 -6.52 -4.04 -22.07
N VAL A 411 -7.32 -3.23 -22.76
CA VAL A 411 -6.98 -1.84 -23.11
C VAL A 411 -8.00 -0.93 -22.44
N TRP A 412 -7.53 -0.08 -21.52
CA TRP A 412 -8.37 0.77 -20.67
C TRP A 412 -7.87 2.23 -20.66
N PHE A 413 -8.29 2.98 -21.68
CA PHE A 413 -8.00 4.40 -21.87
C PHE A 413 -9.29 5.17 -22.12
N GLY A 414 -9.21 6.50 -22.20
CA GLY A 414 -10.33 7.38 -22.47
C GLY A 414 -10.54 8.45 -21.39
N ALA A 415 -10.14 8.19 -20.14
CA ALA A 415 -10.36 9.13 -19.05
C ALA A 415 -9.50 10.40 -19.20
N ASN A 416 -8.26 10.24 -19.68
CA ASN A 416 -7.38 11.37 -20.00
C ASN A 416 -7.61 11.92 -21.40
N ASP A 417 -7.88 11.06 -22.38
CA ASP A 417 -8.20 11.44 -23.76
C ASP A 417 -9.42 12.38 -23.81
N ALA A 418 -10.42 12.12 -22.96
CA ALA A 418 -11.63 12.94 -22.80
C ALA A 418 -11.40 14.26 -22.03
N CYS A 419 -10.16 14.67 -21.80
CA CYS A 419 -9.89 16.02 -21.34
C CYS A 419 -10.36 17.06 -22.38
N LEU A 420 -10.80 18.21 -21.90
CA LEU A 420 -11.14 19.36 -22.73
C LEU A 420 -9.88 20.20 -23.02
N PRO A 421 -9.72 20.74 -24.24
CA PRO A 421 -8.71 21.77 -24.51
C PRO A 421 -8.87 22.96 -23.54
N PRO A 422 -7.77 23.58 -23.08
CA PRO A 422 -6.39 23.43 -23.55
C PRO A 422 -5.57 22.36 -22.80
N SER A 423 -6.20 21.42 -22.08
CA SER A 423 -5.47 20.35 -21.41
C SER A 423 -4.58 19.58 -22.39
N PRO A 424 -3.29 19.36 -22.09
CA PRO A 424 -2.38 18.63 -22.98
C PRO A 424 -2.73 17.13 -23.07
N GLN A 425 -3.62 16.63 -22.22
CA GLN A 425 -4.10 15.26 -22.26
C GLN A 425 -5.21 15.05 -23.30
N ALA A 426 -5.86 16.13 -23.74
CA ALA A 426 -7.01 16.08 -24.65
C ALA A 426 -6.63 15.44 -25.99
N VAL A 427 -7.43 14.47 -26.44
CA VAL A 427 -7.31 13.81 -27.75
C VAL A 427 -8.65 13.92 -28.45
N THR A 428 -8.66 14.14 -29.76
CA THR A 428 -9.94 14.19 -30.50
C THR A 428 -10.60 12.81 -30.54
N LEU A 429 -11.93 12.74 -30.63
CA LEU A 429 -12.65 11.46 -30.68
C LEU A 429 -12.22 10.58 -31.87
N GLU A 430 -11.95 11.20 -33.02
CA GLU A 430 -11.46 10.51 -34.22
C GLU A 430 -10.07 9.91 -34.00
N GLU A 431 -9.15 10.71 -33.45
CA GLU A 431 -7.79 10.25 -33.14
C GLU A 431 -7.79 9.17 -32.07
N PHE A 432 -8.63 9.29 -31.04
CA PHE A 432 -8.80 8.28 -30.01
C PHE A 432 -9.25 6.93 -30.60
N LYS A 433 -10.29 6.93 -31.45
CA LYS A 433 -10.74 5.71 -32.16
C LYS A 433 -9.64 5.12 -33.04
N LYS A 434 -8.92 5.97 -33.78
CA LYS A 434 -7.78 5.53 -34.60
C LYS A 434 -6.67 4.91 -33.76
N ASN A 435 -6.37 5.49 -32.60
CA ASN A 435 -5.34 4.99 -31.70
C ASN A 435 -5.71 3.64 -31.12
N LEU A 436 -6.96 3.44 -30.69
CA LEU A 436 -7.46 2.14 -30.22
C LEU A 436 -7.32 1.06 -31.30
N ASN A 437 -7.71 1.36 -32.54
CA ASN A 437 -7.52 0.44 -33.67
C ASN A 437 -6.03 0.11 -33.89
N THR A 438 -5.16 1.12 -33.82
CA THR A 438 -3.70 0.94 -33.96
C THR A 438 -3.12 0.05 -32.86
N ILE A 439 -3.56 0.23 -31.60
CA ILE A 439 -3.17 -0.64 -30.47
C ILE A 439 -3.57 -2.09 -30.75
N MET A 440 -4.78 -2.32 -31.29
CA MET A 440 -5.23 -3.67 -31.63
C MET A 440 -4.44 -4.28 -32.79
N ASP A 441 -4.15 -3.48 -33.82
CA ASP A 441 -3.41 -3.91 -35.01
C ASP A 441 -1.97 -4.32 -34.68
N HIS A 442 -1.34 -3.73 -33.67
CA HIS A 442 -0.04 -4.19 -33.18
C HIS A 442 -0.05 -5.69 -32.82
N VAL A 443 -1.16 -6.21 -32.30
CA VAL A 443 -1.25 -7.62 -31.90
C VAL A 443 -1.93 -8.49 -32.97
N ARG A 444 -2.86 -7.93 -33.76
CA ARG A 444 -3.68 -8.67 -34.73
C ARG A 444 -3.15 -8.69 -36.15
N SER A 445 -2.33 -7.72 -36.56
CA SER A 445 -1.87 -7.63 -37.94
C SER A 445 -0.70 -8.59 -38.18
N PRO A 446 -0.75 -9.50 -39.18
CA PRO A 446 0.37 -10.37 -39.53
C PRO A 446 1.66 -9.63 -39.93
N ALA A 447 1.53 -8.37 -40.38
CA ALA A 447 2.64 -7.51 -40.72
C ALA A 447 3.32 -6.89 -39.49
N SER A 448 2.65 -6.89 -38.33
CA SER A 448 3.20 -6.33 -37.10
C SER A 448 4.36 -7.18 -36.57
N PRO A 449 5.45 -6.58 -36.06
CA PRO A 449 6.50 -7.32 -35.36
C PRO A 449 6.00 -7.95 -34.05
N HIS A 450 4.83 -7.54 -33.54
CA HIS A 450 4.20 -8.02 -32.30
C HIS A 450 2.99 -8.92 -32.55
N TYR A 451 2.84 -9.45 -33.77
CA TYR A 451 1.72 -10.30 -34.14
C TYR A 451 1.57 -11.50 -33.19
N SER A 452 0.42 -11.58 -32.54
CA SER A 452 0.03 -12.66 -31.62
C SER A 452 -1.45 -12.99 -31.82
N PRO A 453 -1.79 -13.82 -32.82
CA PRO A 453 -3.18 -14.10 -33.20
C PRO A 453 -3.96 -14.86 -32.11
N SER A 454 -3.28 -15.46 -31.14
CA SER A 454 -3.91 -16.14 -30.00
C SER A 454 -4.27 -15.21 -28.85
N THR A 455 -3.87 -13.93 -28.90
CA THR A 455 -4.19 -12.96 -27.85
C THR A 455 -5.62 -12.49 -27.98
N GLN A 456 -6.43 -12.68 -26.93
CA GLN A 456 -7.78 -12.12 -26.86
C GLN A 456 -7.72 -10.67 -26.39
N ILE A 457 -8.14 -9.74 -27.22
CA ILE A 457 -8.21 -8.31 -26.85
C ILE A 457 -9.57 -8.02 -26.23
N VAL A 458 -9.58 -7.22 -25.17
CA VAL A 458 -10.81 -6.71 -24.55
C VAL A 458 -10.66 -5.22 -24.30
N LEU A 459 -11.60 -4.42 -24.77
CA LEU A 459 -11.60 -2.97 -24.52
C LEU A 459 -12.42 -2.65 -23.27
N ILE A 460 -11.98 -1.71 -22.45
CA ILE A 460 -12.70 -1.26 -21.26
C ILE A 460 -13.02 0.22 -21.43
N THR A 461 -14.29 0.60 -21.28
CA THR A 461 -14.69 2.00 -21.38
C THR A 461 -14.12 2.81 -20.21
N PRO A 462 -13.82 4.12 -20.37
CA PRO A 462 -13.58 4.98 -19.23
C PRO A 462 -14.77 4.96 -18.26
N PRO A 463 -14.55 5.02 -16.93
CA PRO A 463 -15.60 5.26 -15.96
C PRO A 463 -16.28 6.63 -16.14
N PRO A 464 -17.44 6.87 -15.50
CA PRO A 464 -17.99 8.22 -15.43
C PRO A 464 -17.06 9.17 -14.65
N VAL A 465 -17.18 10.46 -14.95
CA VAL A 465 -16.54 11.54 -14.19
C VAL A 465 -17.61 12.30 -13.40
N ASP A 466 -17.32 12.59 -12.13
CA ASP A 466 -18.05 13.58 -11.35
C ASP A 466 -17.35 14.93 -11.52
N ALA A 467 -17.85 15.73 -12.47
CA ALA A 467 -17.22 16.99 -12.83
C ALA A 467 -17.18 17.98 -11.66
N ASP A 468 -18.19 17.99 -10.78
CA ASP A 468 -18.25 18.94 -9.67
C ASP A 468 -17.18 18.63 -8.63
N ILE A 469 -17.07 17.36 -8.20
CA ILE A 469 -16.02 16.91 -7.28
C ILE A 469 -14.64 17.10 -7.91
N ARG A 470 -14.50 16.73 -9.19
CA ARG A 470 -13.22 16.82 -9.90
C ARG A 470 -12.75 18.28 -10.02
N ASN A 471 -13.65 19.19 -10.34
CA ASN A 471 -13.33 20.61 -10.47
C ASN A 471 -12.97 21.23 -9.12
N ALA A 472 -13.65 20.84 -8.05
CA ALA A 472 -13.29 21.26 -6.69
C ALA A 472 -11.90 20.74 -6.29
N GLU A 473 -11.57 19.48 -6.61
CA GLU A 473 -10.24 18.91 -6.38
C GLU A 473 -9.16 19.67 -7.16
N LEU A 474 -9.38 19.93 -8.45
CA LEU A 474 -8.46 20.69 -9.29
C LEU A 474 -8.22 22.12 -8.78
N ALA A 475 -9.28 22.79 -8.30
CA ALA A 475 -9.19 24.12 -7.72
C ALA A 475 -8.45 24.15 -6.38
N SER A 476 -8.42 23.04 -5.64
CA SER A 476 -7.71 22.91 -4.36
C SER A 476 -6.20 22.69 -4.49
N ARG A 477 -5.69 22.41 -5.70
CA ARG A 477 -4.26 22.17 -5.96
C ARG A 477 -3.46 23.47 -5.91
N ASP A 478 -2.13 23.33 -5.80
CA ASP A 478 -1.19 24.45 -5.86
C ASP A 478 -0.16 24.24 -7.00
N PRO A 479 -0.17 25.07 -8.07
CA PRO A 479 -1.18 26.10 -8.34
C PRO A 479 -2.54 25.49 -8.70
N PRO A 480 -3.66 26.22 -8.49
CA PRO A 480 -4.99 25.77 -8.88
C PRO A 480 -5.07 25.45 -10.36
N ARG A 481 -5.80 24.39 -10.70
CA ARG A 481 -6.03 23.97 -12.08
C ARG A 481 -7.45 24.28 -12.51
N VAL A 482 -7.62 24.60 -13.78
CA VAL A 482 -8.94 24.84 -14.38
C VAL A 482 -9.66 23.50 -14.62
N PRO A 483 -11.00 23.49 -14.59
CA PRO A 483 -11.81 22.35 -15.03
C PRO A 483 -11.35 21.79 -16.38
N ASP A 484 -11.15 20.49 -16.44
CA ASP A 484 -10.55 19.84 -17.62
C ASP A 484 -11.35 18.66 -18.17
N ARG A 485 -12.52 18.32 -17.58
CA ARG A 485 -13.37 17.20 -18.02
C ARG A 485 -14.85 17.54 -17.84
N ASP A 486 -15.67 16.95 -18.70
CA ASP A 486 -17.12 17.03 -18.65
C ASP A 486 -17.74 15.62 -18.75
N ARG A 487 -18.90 15.43 -18.11
CA ARG A 487 -19.60 14.14 -18.10
C ARG A 487 -20.05 13.74 -19.51
N LYS A 488 -20.72 14.63 -20.25
CA LYS A 488 -21.21 14.29 -21.60
C LYS A 488 -20.07 14.04 -22.57
N HIS A 489 -18.99 14.81 -22.45
CA HIS A 489 -17.80 14.59 -23.26
C HIS A 489 -17.15 13.24 -22.97
N THR A 490 -16.95 12.89 -21.69
CA THR A 490 -16.39 11.58 -21.29
C THR A 490 -17.29 10.42 -21.74
N GLN A 491 -18.62 10.59 -21.71
CA GLN A 491 -19.56 9.60 -22.24
C GLN A 491 -19.33 9.31 -23.73
N ALA A 492 -19.03 10.32 -24.53
CA ALA A 492 -18.76 10.12 -25.95
C ALA A 492 -17.53 9.21 -26.19
N PHE A 493 -16.51 9.27 -25.32
CA PHE A 493 -15.36 8.37 -25.38
C PHE A 493 -15.72 6.94 -24.94
N ALA A 494 -16.60 6.78 -23.94
CA ALA A 494 -17.14 5.47 -23.57
C ALA A 494 -17.91 4.81 -24.74
N GLU A 495 -18.77 5.57 -25.42
CA GLU A 495 -19.47 5.08 -26.61
C GLU A 495 -18.53 4.80 -27.78
N ALA A 496 -17.48 5.61 -27.97
CA ALA A 496 -16.45 5.34 -28.98
C ALA A 496 -15.69 4.02 -28.72
N VAL A 497 -15.37 3.70 -27.46
CA VAL A 497 -14.77 2.40 -27.10
C VAL A 497 -15.70 1.25 -27.51
N LYS A 498 -17.00 1.37 -27.22
CA LYS A 498 -18.01 0.35 -27.58
C LYS A 498 -18.17 0.20 -29.09
N GLU A 499 -18.17 1.30 -29.82
CA GLU A 499 -18.22 1.33 -31.28
C GLU A 499 -17.01 0.62 -31.89
N VAL A 500 -15.79 0.99 -31.47
CA VAL A 500 -14.54 0.35 -31.94
C VAL A 500 -14.52 -1.14 -31.60
N ALA A 501 -14.95 -1.52 -30.39
CA ALA A 501 -15.02 -2.93 -29.99
C ALA A 501 -15.97 -3.74 -30.90
N ARG A 502 -17.16 -3.19 -31.17
CA ARG A 502 -18.16 -3.81 -32.06
C ARG A 502 -17.61 -3.98 -33.47
N GLU A 503 -16.97 -2.95 -34.02
CA GLU A 503 -16.42 -2.97 -35.39
C GLU A 503 -15.26 -3.95 -35.52
N ALA A 504 -14.38 -4.00 -34.52
CA ALA A 504 -13.27 -4.93 -34.47
C ALA A 504 -13.69 -6.36 -34.08
N MET A 505 -14.97 -6.57 -33.70
CA MET A 505 -15.52 -7.82 -33.17
C MET A 505 -14.74 -8.34 -31.97
N VAL A 506 -14.38 -7.44 -31.05
CA VAL A 506 -13.75 -7.78 -29.76
C VAL A 506 -14.70 -7.47 -28.61
N PRO A 507 -14.61 -8.20 -27.48
CA PRO A 507 -15.40 -7.87 -26.30
C PRO A 507 -15.11 -6.47 -25.76
N SER A 508 -16.14 -5.81 -25.24
CA SER A 508 -16.01 -4.59 -24.44
C SER A 508 -16.60 -4.77 -23.05
N VAL A 509 -15.96 -4.15 -22.05
CA VAL A 509 -16.45 -4.02 -20.67
C VAL A 509 -17.00 -2.60 -20.51
N ASP A 510 -18.33 -2.46 -20.42
CA ASP A 510 -19.03 -1.17 -20.32
C ASP A 510 -19.08 -0.69 -18.86
N VAL A 511 -17.93 -0.24 -18.37
CA VAL A 511 -17.76 0.31 -17.02
C VAL A 511 -18.57 1.58 -16.83
N TRP A 512 -18.69 2.40 -17.88
CA TRP A 512 -19.48 3.63 -17.83
C TRP A 512 -20.90 3.32 -17.40
N THR A 513 -21.59 2.48 -18.18
CA THR A 513 -22.99 2.13 -17.93
C THR A 513 -23.14 1.37 -16.62
N LYS A 514 -22.23 0.43 -16.31
CA LYS A 514 -22.25 -0.33 -15.06
C LYS A 514 -22.27 0.58 -13.84
N ILE A 515 -21.36 1.56 -13.78
CA ILE A 515 -21.26 2.48 -12.63
C ILE A 515 -22.45 3.44 -12.61
N THR A 516 -22.79 4.07 -13.74
CA THR A 516 -23.90 5.05 -13.75
C THR A 516 -25.24 4.41 -13.41
N ALA A 517 -25.54 3.23 -13.95
CA ALA A 517 -26.79 2.53 -13.66
C ALA A 517 -26.87 2.08 -12.20
N THR A 518 -25.75 1.60 -11.63
CA THR A 518 -25.70 1.22 -10.20
C THR A 518 -25.92 2.44 -9.31
N ALA A 519 -25.25 3.55 -9.61
CA ALA A 519 -25.41 4.81 -8.88
C ALA A 519 -26.85 5.36 -8.97
N GLU A 520 -27.46 5.33 -10.15
CA GLU A 520 -28.85 5.75 -10.36
C GLU A 520 -29.83 4.88 -9.54
N GLN A 521 -29.59 3.56 -9.50
CA GLN A 521 -30.45 2.62 -8.80
C GLN A 521 -30.31 2.69 -7.28
N HIS A 522 -29.10 2.91 -6.75
CA HIS A 522 -28.82 2.73 -5.33
C HIS A 522 -28.41 4.00 -4.58
N ASP A 523 -27.92 5.03 -5.28
CA ASP A 523 -27.29 6.20 -4.67
C ASP A 523 -27.87 7.53 -5.21
N GLY A 524 -29.03 7.47 -5.87
CA GLY A 524 -29.69 8.64 -6.45
C GLY A 524 -28.87 9.34 -7.55
N GLY A 525 -28.01 8.57 -8.24
CA GLY A 525 -27.12 9.05 -9.30
C GLY A 525 -25.80 9.65 -8.82
N LYS A 526 -25.52 9.66 -7.51
CA LYS A 526 -24.27 10.19 -6.95
C LYS A 526 -23.10 9.22 -7.19
N LEU A 527 -21.92 9.77 -7.44
CA LEU A 527 -20.73 9.00 -7.80
C LEU A 527 -19.65 8.97 -6.71
N ASP A 528 -19.83 9.67 -5.59
CA ASP A 528 -18.87 9.80 -4.48
C ASP A 528 -18.54 8.44 -3.82
N ARG A 529 -19.47 7.48 -3.86
CA ARG A 529 -19.20 6.10 -3.43
C ARG A 529 -18.20 5.38 -4.34
N TYR A 530 -18.22 5.68 -5.64
CA TYR A 530 -17.50 4.94 -6.68
C TYR A 530 -16.23 5.66 -7.15
N LEU A 531 -16.15 6.98 -6.96
CA LEU A 531 -15.05 7.85 -7.39
C LEU A 531 -14.47 8.61 -6.19
N SER A 532 -13.17 8.53 -5.95
CA SER A 532 -12.52 9.14 -4.78
C SER A 532 -12.32 10.65 -4.91
N ASP A 533 -12.02 11.12 -6.11
CA ASP A 533 -11.70 12.52 -6.45
C ASP A 533 -12.52 13.01 -7.66
N GLY A 534 -13.64 12.33 -7.91
CA GLY A 534 -14.47 12.53 -9.09
C GLY A 534 -13.93 11.92 -10.38
N LEU A 535 -12.75 11.26 -10.36
CA LEU A 535 -12.13 10.64 -11.53
C LEU A 535 -11.66 9.20 -11.26
N HIS A 536 -10.86 8.99 -10.22
CA HIS A 536 -10.27 7.70 -9.89
C HIS A 536 -11.26 6.84 -9.09
N LEU A 537 -11.23 5.54 -9.34
CA LEU A 537 -12.14 4.59 -8.70
C LEU A 537 -11.78 4.37 -7.23
N THR A 538 -12.82 4.32 -6.38
CA THR A 538 -12.74 3.75 -5.03
C THR A 538 -12.70 2.22 -5.11
N ALA A 539 -12.55 1.55 -3.96
CA ALA A 539 -12.70 0.10 -3.86
C ALA A 539 -14.06 -0.39 -4.40
N GLU A 540 -15.15 0.32 -4.11
CA GLU A 540 -16.48 -0.02 -4.64
C GLU A 540 -16.57 0.20 -6.16
N GLY A 541 -15.93 1.27 -6.68
CA GLY A 541 -15.82 1.49 -8.12
C GLY A 541 -15.10 0.33 -8.82
N TYR A 542 -13.95 -0.10 -8.32
CA TYR A 542 -13.22 -1.25 -8.86
C TYR A 542 -13.97 -2.57 -8.71
N ARG A 543 -14.77 -2.75 -7.66
CA ARG A 543 -15.61 -3.94 -7.52
C ARG A 543 -16.59 -4.05 -8.69
N LEU A 544 -17.29 -2.98 -9.04
CA LEU A 544 -18.22 -2.97 -10.18
C LEU A 544 -17.51 -3.23 -11.52
N VAL A 545 -16.31 -2.68 -11.72
CA VAL A 545 -15.48 -3.00 -12.89
C VAL A 545 -15.15 -4.49 -12.95
N THR A 546 -14.76 -5.06 -11.82
CA THR A 546 -14.36 -6.47 -11.74
C THR A 546 -15.52 -7.41 -12.02
N GLU A 547 -16.71 -7.09 -11.52
CA GLU A 547 -17.94 -7.84 -11.81
C GLU A 547 -18.27 -7.81 -13.31
N GLU A 548 -18.27 -6.62 -13.92
CA GLU A 548 -18.58 -6.50 -15.34
C GLU A 548 -17.54 -7.20 -16.21
N LEU A 549 -16.26 -7.09 -15.84
CA LEU A 549 -15.16 -7.79 -16.50
C LEU A 549 -15.33 -9.31 -16.40
N ALA A 550 -15.70 -9.83 -15.22
CA ALA A 550 -15.96 -11.24 -15.01
C ALA A 550 -17.10 -11.74 -15.90
N GLU A 551 -18.22 -11.01 -15.95
CA GLU A 551 -19.37 -11.33 -16.79
C GLU A 551 -19.02 -11.36 -18.28
N VAL A 552 -18.22 -10.39 -18.75
CA VAL A 552 -17.74 -10.36 -20.13
C VAL A 552 -16.86 -11.58 -20.44
N ILE A 553 -15.95 -11.96 -19.53
CA ILE A 553 -15.13 -13.17 -19.71
C ILE A 553 -16.03 -14.41 -19.74
N ILE A 554 -16.97 -14.56 -18.80
CA ILE A 554 -17.88 -15.71 -18.75
C ILE A 554 -18.67 -15.85 -20.05
N ARG A 555 -19.21 -14.74 -20.57
CA ARG A 555 -20.08 -14.73 -21.74
C ARG A 555 -19.32 -14.89 -23.06
N GLN A 556 -18.19 -14.22 -23.21
CA GLN A 556 -17.52 -14.06 -24.51
C GLN A 556 -16.17 -14.80 -24.60
N LEU A 557 -15.49 -14.99 -23.47
CA LEU A 557 -14.20 -15.68 -23.40
C LEU A 557 -14.23 -16.85 -22.37
N PRO A 558 -15.25 -17.72 -22.36
CA PRO A 558 -15.47 -18.67 -21.27
C PRO A 558 -14.30 -19.63 -21.06
N HIS A 559 -13.57 -19.96 -22.13
CA HIS A 559 -12.38 -20.82 -22.09
C HIS A 559 -11.17 -20.18 -21.38
N LEU A 560 -11.21 -18.86 -21.15
CA LEU A 560 -10.21 -18.14 -20.37
C LEU A 560 -10.70 -17.79 -18.96
N HIS A 561 -11.95 -18.08 -18.60
CA HIS A 561 -12.43 -17.88 -17.23
C HIS A 561 -11.58 -18.70 -16.24
N TRP A 562 -11.20 -18.10 -15.12
CA TRP A 562 -10.26 -18.70 -14.18
C TRP A 562 -10.70 -20.09 -13.70
N ASP A 563 -11.99 -20.35 -13.48
CA ASP A 563 -12.47 -21.68 -13.05
C ASP A 563 -12.31 -22.79 -14.11
N ARG A 564 -12.10 -22.42 -15.38
CA ARG A 564 -11.89 -23.36 -16.49
C ARG A 564 -10.42 -23.59 -16.81
N LEU A 565 -9.51 -22.82 -16.20
CA LEU A 565 -8.08 -22.96 -16.41
C LEU A 565 -7.47 -23.91 -15.37
N GLU A 566 -6.68 -24.86 -15.85
CA GLU A 566 -5.87 -25.72 -15.01
C GLU A 566 -4.72 -24.91 -14.38
N GLN A 567 -4.37 -25.26 -13.13
CA GLN A 567 -3.16 -24.72 -12.51
C GLN A 567 -1.93 -25.29 -13.23
N ARG A 568 -0.99 -24.41 -13.60
CA ARG A 568 0.20 -24.77 -14.39
C ARG A 568 1.13 -25.74 -13.67
N PHE A 569 1.20 -25.65 -12.35
CA PHE A 569 2.02 -26.49 -11.49
C PHE A 569 1.15 -27.44 -10.65
N PRO A 570 1.65 -28.65 -10.33
CA PRO A 570 0.88 -29.63 -9.56
C PRO A 570 0.55 -29.15 -8.15
N HIS A 571 -0.46 -29.76 -7.54
CA HIS A 571 -0.77 -29.51 -6.14
C HIS A 571 0.36 -30.06 -5.25
N TRP A 572 0.65 -29.43 -4.12
CA TRP A 572 1.79 -29.83 -3.26
C TRP A 572 1.73 -31.31 -2.84
N ALA A 573 0.52 -31.84 -2.63
CA ALA A 573 0.30 -33.24 -2.26
C ALA A 573 0.72 -34.24 -3.37
N ASP A 574 0.80 -33.81 -4.63
CA ASP A 574 1.26 -34.65 -5.74
C ASP A 574 2.77 -34.96 -5.65
N PHE A 575 3.54 -34.16 -4.90
CA PHE A 575 4.95 -34.43 -4.61
C PHE A 575 5.15 -35.44 -3.48
N LEU A 576 4.11 -35.73 -2.69
CA LEU A 576 4.20 -36.69 -1.60
C LEU A 576 4.18 -38.12 -2.12
N THR A 577 5.08 -38.93 -1.58
CA THR A 577 5.02 -40.40 -1.68
C THR A 577 3.79 -40.94 -0.93
N PRO A 578 3.28 -42.13 -1.28
CA PRO A 578 2.19 -42.77 -0.53
C PRO A 578 2.45 -42.86 0.97
N GLU A 579 3.71 -43.07 1.37
CA GLU A 579 4.13 -43.20 2.76
C GLU A 579 4.10 -41.86 3.52
N GLN A 580 4.21 -40.73 2.82
CA GLN A 580 4.10 -39.38 3.40
C GLN A 580 2.66 -38.87 3.49
N ARG A 581 1.71 -39.55 2.84
CA ARG A 581 0.27 -39.22 2.89
C ARG A 581 -0.34 -39.99 4.07
N PHE A 582 -0.24 -39.38 5.26
CA PHE A 582 -0.78 -39.90 6.51
C PHE A 582 -2.28 -40.20 6.44
#